data_AF-A0A917YE99-F1
#
_entry.id   AF-A0A917YE99-F1
#
_cell.length_a   1.000
_cell.length_b   1.000
_cell.length_c   1.000
_cell.angle_alpha   90.00
_cell.angle_beta   90.00
_cell.angle_gamma   90.00
#
_symmetry.space_group_name_H-M   'P 1'
#
loop_
_entity.id
_entity.type
_entity.pdbx_description
1 polymer ?
#
loop_
_entity_poly.entity_id
_entity_poly.type
_entity_poly.pdbx_seq_one_letter_code
_entity_poly.pdbx_strand_id
1 'polypeptide(L)'
;MIVSTELGNAGQSESPLTYGRGWSPHLDATQRESYAAYMELGTLAVAAIGAVFGVGTTLVTDLVRSRREQDRYWNETKRVVYTRFLASLAQTHSRMIVAAFREQPDDVRRHGVHDAFHNDPQHSDAKALLRELAIVSPDHVYQAALPAYRQLRMIRELLAARSLRPESAEYEEVRQPFFQGMDTLQKVMRDDLQPKTSRRF
;
A
#
# COMPACT_ATOMS: atom_id res chain seq x y z
N MET A 1 17.74 96.85 16.90
CA MET A 1 17.23 97.54 18.12
C MET A 1 16.94 96.44 19.13
N ILE A 2 17.52 96.30 20.31
CA ILE A 2 18.39 97.07 21.23
C ILE A 2 18.99 95.96 22.15
N VAL A 3 20.30 95.68 22.22
CA VAL A 3 21.37 96.26 23.07
C VAL A 3 21.13 96.16 24.59
N SER A 4 22.20 95.76 25.31
CA SER A 4 22.52 95.90 26.75
C SER A 4 22.76 94.53 27.40
N THR A 5 23.97 94.02 27.64
CA THR A 5 25.25 94.58 28.15
C THR A 5 25.26 94.82 29.66
N GLU A 6 26.32 94.29 30.29
CA GLU A 6 26.93 94.53 31.62
C GLU A 6 26.84 93.34 32.59
N LEU A 7 27.85 93.01 33.42
CA LEU A 7 29.32 93.11 33.42
C LEU A 7 29.77 92.60 34.81
N GLY A 8 30.94 91.96 34.88
CA GLY A 8 31.72 91.75 36.12
C GLY A 8 31.58 90.36 36.77
N ASN A 9 32.61 89.72 37.32
CA ASN A 9 33.97 90.16 37.62
C ASN A 9 34.88 88.94 37.92
N ALA A 10 36.13 89.08 37.49
CA ALA A 10 37.41 88.49 37.92
C ALA A 10 37.51 87.16 38.70
N GLY A 11 38.36 86.27 38.17
CA GLY A 11 39.68 86.06 38.79
C GLY A 11 40.13 84.63 39.12
N GLN A 12 41.06 84.11 38.31
CA GLN A 12 42.16 83.18 38.64
C GLN A 12 41.80 81.72 39.02
N SER A 13 42.48 80.66 38.55
CA SER A 13 43.79 80.48 37.90
C SER A 13 43.96 79.03 37.39
N GLU A 14 44.93 78.81 36.49
CA GLU A 14 45.59 77.52 36.12
C GLU A 14 44.73 76.52 35.31
N SER A 15 45.17 75.77 34.27
CA SER A 15 46.36 75.63 33.44
C SER A 15 45.93 74.76 32.22
N PRO A 16 46.67 74.75 31.09
CA PRO A 16 46.15 74.21 29.82
C PRO A 16 46.51 72.74 29.64
N LEU A 17 45.54 71.87 29.40
CA LEU A 17 45.79 70.57 28.76
C LEU A 17 44.73 70.22 27.72
N THR A 18 45.22 70.25 26.49
CA THR A 18 44.70 69.66 25.27
C THR A 18 44.51 68.14 25.41
N TYR A 19 43.28 67.67 25.19
CA TYR A 19 42.98 66.35 24.64
C TYR A 19 42.02 66.61 23.47
N GLY A 20 42.30 66.34 22.20
CA GLY A 20 43.21 65.35 21.67
C GLY A 20 42.41 64.14 21.18
N ARG A 21 42.19 64.12 19.86
CA ARG A 21 42.05 62.93 19.00
C ARG A 21 40.83 62.02 19.21
N GLY A 22 39.98 62.06 18.19
CA GLY A 22 39.76 60.90 17.31
C GLY A 22 39.28 59.63 17.97
N TRP A 23 37.97 59.40 17.93
CA TRP A 23 37.40 58.06 17.99
C TRP A 23 37.92 57.24 16.79
N SER A 24 39.02 56.53 17.01
CA SER A 24 39.53 55.50 16.10
C SER A 24 38.69 54.24 16.27
N PRO A 25 38.03 53.71 15.22
CA PRO A 25 37.48 52.36 15.25
C PRO A 25 38.64 51.39 14.96
N HIS A 26 39.54 51.18 15.93
CA HIS A 26 40.48 50.06 15.87
C HIS A 26 39.74 48.78 16.25
N LEU A 27 38.89 48.32 15.33
CA LEU A 27 38.77 46.88 15.17
C LEU A 27 40.11 46.44 14.58
N ASP A 28 40.88 45.71 15.37
CA ASP A 28 42.14 45.11 14.95
C ASP A 28 41.88 44.27 13.68
N ALA A 29 42.77 44.35 12.68
CA ALA A 29 42.56 43.72 11.37
C ALA A 29 42.31 42.20 11.52
N THR A 30 43.00 41.62 12.50
CA THR A 30 42.88 40.23 12.97
C THR A 30 41.48 39.87 13.45
N GLN A 31 40.78 40.81 14.08
CA GLN A 31 39.44 40.61 14.62
C GLN A 31 38.39 40.65 13.50
N ARG A 32 38.54 41.53 12.49
CA ARG A 32 37.66 41.55 11.30
C ARG A 32 37.80 40.29 10.45
N GLU A 33 39.02 39.79 10.26
CA GLU A 33 39.27 38.53 9.54
C GLU A 33 38.63 37.33 10.26
N SER A 34 38.71 37.31 11.60
CA SER A 34 38.07 36.27 12.41
C SER A 34 36.55 36.30 12.26
N TYR A 35 35.91 37.47 12.36
CA TYR A 35 34.45 37.60 12.20
C TYR A 35 33.96 37.24 10.78
N ALA A 36 34.71 37.61 9.74
CA ALA A 36 34.39 37.21 8.37
C ALA A 36 34.45 35.68 8.20
N ALA A 37 35.50 35.04 8.74
CA ALA A 37 35.63 33.58 8.72
C ALA A 37 34.51 32.86 9.50
N TYR A 38 34.08 33.39 10.66
CA TYR A 38 32.94 32.84 11.42
C TYR A 38 31.61 32.99 10.67
N MET A 39 31.37 34.12 10.00
CA MET A 39 30.17 34.34 9.20
C MET A 39 30.13 33.47 7.93
N GLU A 40 31.28 33.26 7.29
CA GLU A 40 31.41 32.37 6.13
C GLU A 40 31.24 30.90 6.52
N LEU A 41 31.85 30.47 7.62
CA LEU A 41 31.65 29.11 8.15
C LEU A 41 30.19 28.87 8.57
N GLY A 42 29.55 29.85 9.20
CA GLY A 42 28.14 29.79 9.58
C GLY A 42 27.20 29.69 8.38
N THR A 43 27.45 30.45 7.31
CA THR A 43 26.62 30.39 6.09
C THR A 43 26.83 29.08 5.32
N LEU A 44 28.07 28.58 5.22
CA LEU A 44 28.37 27.28 4.62
C LEU A 44 27.74 26.12 5.41
N ALA A 45 27.77 26.18 6.74
CA ALA A 45 27.12 25.18 7.58
C ALA A 45 25.60 25.14 7.38
N VAL A 46 24.94 26.30 7.34
CA VAL A 46 23.49 26.39 7.09
C VAL A 46 23.12 25.90 5.68
N ALA A 47 23.91 26.26 4.67
CA ALA A 47 23.70 25.81 3.29
C ALA A 47 23.89 24.28 3.15
N ALA A 48 24.92 23.71 3.79
CA ALA A 48 25.17 22.28 3.78
C ALA A 48 24.05 21.49 4.49
N ILE A 49 23.59 21.99 5.64
CA ILE A 49 22.45 21.41 6.35
C ILE A 49 21.19 21.49 5.48
N GLY A 50 20.88 22.65 4.88
CA GLY A 50 19.74 22.82 3.98
C GLY A 50 19.77 21.87 2.77
N ALA A 51 20.96 21.65 2.19
CA ALA A 51 21.15 20.70 1.10
C ALA A 51 20.93 19.25 1.53
N VAL A 52 21.44 18.83 2.69
CA VAL A 52 21.23 17.47 3.22
C VAL A 52 19.76 17.23 3.56
N PHE A 53 19.07 18.19 4.17
CA PHE A 53 17.64 18.09 4.44
C PHE A 53 16.81 18.08 3.14
N GLY A 54 17.18 18.87 2.14
CA GLY A 54 16.51 18.89 0.82
C GLY A 54 16.66 17.57 0.05
N VAL A 55 17.86 16.99 0.01
CA VAL A 55 18.11 15.70 -0.65
C VAL A 55 17.52 14.55 0.15
N GLY A 56 17.65 14.57 1.48
CA GLY A 56 17.13 13.53 2.37
C GLY A 56 15.60 13.42 2.34
N THR A 57 14.88 14.55 2.30
CA THR A 57 13.41 14.56 2.20
C THR A 57 12.91 14.05 0.86
N THR A 58 13.64 14.31 -0.23
CA THR A 58 13.31 13.81 -1.56
C THR A 58 13.46 12.28 -1.63
N LEU A 59 14.57 11.72 -1.15
CA LEU A 59 14.79 10.27 -1.12
C LEU A 59 13.78 9.53 -0.24
N VAL A 60 13.43 10.08 0.93
CA VAL A 60 12.39 9.49 1.80
C VAL A 60 11.02 9.53 1.12
N THR A 61 10.69 10.61 0.41
CA THR A 61 9.43 10.73 -0.33
C THR A 61 9.37 9.70 -1.46
N ASP A 62 10.46 9.51 -2.20
CA ASP A 62 10.56 8.51 -3.26
C ASP A 62 10.47 7.08 -2.73
N LEU A 63 11.10 6.79 -1.58
CA LEU A 63 10.99 5.49 -0.90
C LEU A 63 9.55 5.21 -0.44
N VAL A 64 8.86 6.20 0.13
CA VAL A 64 7.45 6.06 0.54
C VAL A 64 6.54 5.88 -0.66
N ARG A 65 6.79 6.61 -1.75
CA ARG A 65 6.03 6.50 -3.00
C ARG A 65 6.21 5.13 -3.64
N SER A 66 7.45 4.65 -3.76
CA SER A 66 7.78 3.33 -4.30
C SER A 66 7.13 2.21 -3.50
N ARG A 67 7.16 2.28 -2.16
CA ARG A 67 6.47 1.31 -1.29
C ARG A 67 4.95 1.31 -1.51
N ARG A 68 4.33 2.50 -1.63
CA ARG A 68 2.89 2.62 -1.90
C ARG A 68 2.51 2.06 -3.27
N GLU A 69 3.32 2.30 -4.29
CA GLU A 69 3.10 1.76 -5.63
C GLU A 69 3.22 0.23 -5.64
N GLN A 70 4.20 -0.32 -4.91
CA GLN A 70 4.36 -1.76 -4.75
C GLN A 70 3.20 -2.40 -3.99
N ASP A 71 2.72 -1.78 -2.90
CA ASP A 71 1.54 -2.26 -2.15
C ASP A 71 0.27 -2.24 -3.02
N ARG A 72 0.10 -1.19 -3.85
CA ARG A 72 -1.02 -1.10 -4.80
C ARG A 72 -0.95 -2.19 -5.85
N TYR A 73 0.23 -2.39 -6.44
CA TYR A 73 0.45 -3.44 -7.44
C TYR A 73 0.12 -4.81 -6.86
N TRP A 74 0.61 -5.11 -5.66
CA TRP A 74 0.36 -6.40 -5.00
C TRP A 74 -1.12 -6.62 -4.69
N ASN A 75 -1.82 -5.60 -4.19
CA ASN A 75 -3.27 -5.67 -3.95
C ASN A 75 -4.06 -5.87 -5.24
N GLU A 76 -3.63 -5.26 -6.34
CA GLU A 76 -4.26 -5.46 -7.65
C GLU A 76 -4.02 -6.89 -8.16
N THR A 77 -2.80 -7.41 -8.06
CA THR A 77 -2.50 -8.81 -8.40
C THR A 77 -3.37 -9.77 -7.59
N LYS A 78 -3.47 -9.59 -6.28
CA LYS A 78 -4.38 -10.37 -5.42
C LYS A 78 -5.83 -10.29 -5.89
N ARG A 79 -6.34 -9.07 -6.14
CA ARG A 79 -7.71 -8.85 -6.61
C ARG A 79 -7.99 -9.66 -7.87
N VAL A 80 -7.09 -9.60 -8.86
CA VAL A 80 -7.23 -10.33 -10.13
C VAL A 80 -7.23 -11.85 -9.90
N VAL A 81 -6.31 -12.38 -9.09
CA VAL A 81 -6.25 -13.83 -8.81
C VAL A 81 -7.49 -14.29 -8.04
N TYR A 82 -7.95 -13.51 -7.06
CA TYR A 82 -9.11 -13.84 -6.24
C TYR A 82 -10.39 -13.91 -7.08
N THR A 83 -10.63 -12.90 -7.92
CA THR A 83 -11.81 -12.86 -8.78
C THR A 83 -11.78 -13.97 -9.83
N ARG A 84 -10.63 -14.24 -10.45
CA ARG A 84 -10.47 -15.35 -11.40
C ARG A 84 -10.75 -16.70 -10.76
N PHE A 85 -10.24 -16.93 -9.55
CA PHE A 85 -10.47 -18.20 -8.86
C PHE A 85 -11.96 -18.40 -8.51
N LEU A 86 -12.62 -17.39 -7.92
CA LEU A 86 -14.06 -17.46 -7.62
C LEU A 86 -14.90 -17.68 -8.89
N ALA A 87 -14.58 -16.96 -9.97
CA ALA A 87 -15.26 -17.12 -11.25
C ALA A 87 -15.08 -18.54 -11.81
N SER A 88 -13.87 -19.10 -11.75
CA SER A 88 -13.60 -20.46 -12.23
C SER A 88 -14.35 -21.53 -11.41
N LEU A 89 -14.45 -21.39 -10.09
CA LEU A 89 -15.25 -22.29 -9.26
C LEU A 89 -16.73 -22.26 -9.66
N ALA A 90 -17.31 -21.06 -9.77
CA ALA A 90 -18.71 -20.87 -10.15
C ALA A 90 -18.98 -21.39 -11.58
N GLN A 91 -18.10 -21.08 -12.53
CA GLN A 91 -18.24 -21.51 -13.92
C GLN A 91 -18.10 -23.01 -14.07
N THR A 92 -17.16 -23.63 -13.34
CA THR A 92 -16.98 -25.08 -13.34
C THR A 92 -18.21 -25.78 -12.76
N HIS A 93 -18.75 -25.28 -11.65
CA HIS A 93 -20.00 -25.77 -11.09
C HIS A 93 -21.14 -25.70 -12.12
N SER A 94 -21.39 -24.53 -12.70
CA SER A 94 -22.46 -24.34 -13.69
C SER A 94 -22.33 -25.28 -14.90
N ARG A 95 -21.12 -25.50 -15.41
CA ARG A 95 -20.89 -26.41 -16.54
C ARG A 95 -21.16 -27.87 -16.17
N MET A 96 -20.75 -28.30 -14.98
CA MET A 96 -21.07 -29.65 -14.50
C MET A 96 -22.59 -29.84 -14.38
N ILE A 97 -23.33 -28.83 -13.90
CA ILE A 97 -24.78 -28.87 -13.81
C ILE A 97 -25.45 -28.99 -15.17
N VAL A 98 -25.00 -28.19 -16.15
CA VAL A 98 -25.48 -28.27 -17.53
C VAL A 98 -25.19 -29.65 -18.13
N ALA A 99 -24.03 -30.25 -17.85
CA ALA A 99 -23.70 -31.59 -18.33
C ALA A 99 -24.51 -32.69 -17.62
N ALA A 100 -24.73 -32.56 -16.31
CA ALA A 100 -25.36 -33.58 -15.48
C ALA A 100 -26.88 -33.69 -15.70
N PHE A 101 -27.56 -32.57 -15.89
CA PHE A 101 -29.04 -32.53 -15.93
C PHE A 101 -29.63 -32.53 -17.34
N ARG A 102 -28.80 -32.70 -18.37
CA ARG A 102 -29.30 -33.01 -19.71
C ARG A 102 -29.75 -34.47 -19.76
N GLU A 103 -30.87 -34.73 -20.42
CA GLU A 103 -31.31 -36.10 -20.71
C GLU A 103 -30.34 -36.77 -21.67
N GLN A 104 -29.47 -37.61 -21.12
CA GLN A 104 -28.42 -38.31 -21.86
C GLN A 104 -28.16 -39.69 -21.21
N PRO A 105 -27.62 -40.64 -21.98
CA PRO A 105 -27.11 -41.89 -21.42
C PRO A 105 -26.07 -41.67 -20.30
N ASP A 106 -26.01 -42.57 -19.34
CA ASP A 106 -25.19 -42.42 -18.13
C ASP A 106 -23.68 -42.29 -18.41
N ASP A 107 -23.19 -42.98 -19.44
CA ASP A 107 -21.80 -42.92 -19.89
C ASP A 107 -21.46 -41.55 -20.48
N VAL A 108 -22.35 -41.01 -21.32
CA VAL A 108 -22.21 -39.66 -21.91
C VAL A 108 -22.28 -38.59 -20.84
N ARG A 109 -23.26 -38.69 -19.92
CA ARG A 109 -23.38 -37.78 -18.76
C ARG A 109 -22.13 -37.79 -17.91
N ARG A 110 -21.63 -38.97 -17.54
CA ARG A 110 -20.40 -39.11 -16.72
C ARG A 110 -19.22 -38.45 -17.41
N HIS A 111 -19.02 -38.72 -18.69
CA HIS A 111 -17.93 -38.11 -19.45
C HIS A 111 -18.08 -36.59 -19.52
N GLY A 112 -19.28 -36.09 -19.80
CA GLY A 112 -19.59 -34.65 -19.86
C GLY A 112 -19.34 -33.92 -18.53
N VAL A 113 -19.67 -34.54 -17.38
CA VAL A 113 -19.38 -33.95 -16.06
C VAL A 113 -17.87 -33.87 -15.80
N HIS A 114 -17.12 -34.92 -16.14
CA HIS A 114 -15.66 -34.89 -16.01
C HIS A 114 -15.01 -33.88 -16.96
N ASP A 115 -15.46 -33.83 -18.21
CA ASP A 115 -15.02 -32.86 -19.21
C ASP A 115 -15.29 -31.43 -18.73
N ALA A 116 -16.50 -31.14 -18.27
CA ALA A 116 -16.88 -29.84 -17.71
C ALA A 116 -16.03 -29.42 -16.50
N PHE A 117 -15.52 -30.38 -15.72
CA PHE A 117 -14.63 -30.10 -14.59
C PHE A 117 -13.20 -29.76 -15.02
N HIS A 118 -12.66 -30.44 -16.04
CA HIS A 118 -11.24 -30.32 -16.41
C HIS A 118 -10.99 -29.33 -17.54
N ASN A 119 -11.91 -29.23 -18.50
CA ASN A 119 -11.69 -28.50 -19.74
C ASN A 119 -12.44 -27.18 -19.70
N ASP A 120 -11.76 -26.11 -19.30
CA ASP A 120 -12.28 -24.74 -19.42
C ASP A 120 -11.97 -24.17 -20.82
N PRO A 121 -12.98 -23.69 -21.59
CA PRO A 121 -12.75 -22.96 -22.84
C PRO A 121 -11.75 -21.80 -22.71
N GLN A 122 -11.68 -21.17 -21.54
CA GLN A 122 -10.76 -20.07 -21.25
C GLN A 122 -9.40 -20.52 -20.69
N HIS A 123 -9.08 -21.83 -20.75
CA HIS A 123 -7.83 -22.43 -20.30
C HIS A 123 -7.50 -22.14 -18.82
N SER A 124 -8.51 -21.86 -17.99
CA SER A 124 -8.36 -21.47 -16.58
C SER A 124 -9.02 -22.50 -15.67
N ASP A 125 -8.47 -23.72 -15.65
CA ASP A 125 -8.99 -24.78 -14.79
C ASP A 125 -8.87 -24.39 -13.29
N ALA A 126 -9.85 -24.81 -12.48
CA ALA A 126 -9.94 -24.43 -11.08
C ALA A 126 -8.72 -24.90 -10.25
N LYS A 127 -8.03 -25.97 -10.67
CA LYS A 127 -6.83 -26.48 -9.99
C LYS A 127 -5.60 -25.61 -10.30
N ALA A 128 -5.45 -25.16 -11.54
CA ALA A 128 -4.41 -24.23 -11.95
C ALA A 128 -4.55 -22.90 -11.21
N LEU A 129 -5.77 -22.36 -11.13
CA LEU A 129 -6.03 -21.14 -10.38
C LEU A 129 -5.86 -21.32 -8.86
N LEU A 130 -6.15 -22.50 -8.31
CA LEU A 130 -5.84 -22.80 -6.90
C LEU A 130 -4.31 -22.78 -6.63
N ARG A 131 -3.49 -23.20 -7.60
CA ARG A 131 -2.02 -23.11 -7.50
C ARG A 131 -1.54 -21.67 -7.62
N GLU A 132 -2.11 -20.89 -8.54
CA GLU A 132 -1.83 -19.45 -8.65
C GLU A 132 -2.18 -18.72 -7.35
N LEU A 133 -3.34 -19.06 -6.75
CA LEU A 133 -3.76 -18.55 -5.45
C LEU A 133 -2.76 -18.91 -4.34
N ALA A 134 -2.21 -20.12 -4.34
CA ALA A 134 -1.20 -20.54 -3.36
C ALA A 134 0.11 -19.72 -3.44
N ILE A 135 0.42 -19.13 -4.59
CA ILE A 135 1.61 -18.30 -4.80
C ILE A 135 1.36 -16.85 -4.36
N VAL A 136 0.18 -16.31 -4.68
CA VAL A 136 -0.11 -14.87 -4.52
C VAL A 136 -0.80 -14.56 -3.19
N SER A 137 -1.58 -15.49 -2.65
CA SER A 137 -2.40 -15.24 -1.47
C SER A 137 -1.66 -15.59 -0.16
N PRO A 138 -1.99 -14.92 0.95
CA PRO A 138 -1.55 -15.37 2.27
C PRO A 138 -2.20 -16.70 2.66
N ASP A 139 -1.54 -17.45 3.55
CA ASP A 139 -1.97 -18.79 3.97
C ASP A 139 -3.44 -18.87 4.39
N HIS A 140 -3.95 -17.89 5.13
CA HIS A 140 -5.34 -17.92 5.61
C HIS A 140 -6.37 -17.88 4.46
N VAL A 141 -6.06 -17.22 3.34
CA VAL A 141 -6.91 -17.20 2.14
C VAL A 141 -6.83 -18.56 1.43
N TYR A 142 -5.62 -19.09 1.27
CA TYR A 142 -5.42 -20.41 0.67
C TYR A 142 -6.11 -21.53 1.46
N GLN A 143 -6.01 -21.51 2.79
CA GLN A 143 -6.69 -22.47 3.66
C GLN A 143 -8.22 -22.37 3.55
N ALA A 144 -8.77 -21.16 3.38
CA ALA A 144 -10.21 -20.98 3.13
C ALA A 144 -10.64 -21.49 1.73
N ALA A 145 -9.74 -21.50 0.74
CA ALA A 145 -10.03 -21.97 -0.60
C ALA A 145 -10.09 -23.50 -0.73
N LEU A 146 -9.31 -24.22 0.08
CA LEU A 146 -9.21 -25.68 0.01
C LEU A 146 -10.56 -26.40 0.24
N PRO A 147 -11.38 -26.05 1.25
CA PRO A 147 -12.71 -26.65 1.43
C PRO A 147 -13.64 -26.40 0.24
N ALA A 148 -13.66 -25.18 -0.31
CA ALA A 148 -14.53 -24.85 -1.46
C ALA A 148 -14.16 -25.67 -2.70
N TYR A 149 -12.87 -25.80 -3.00
CA TYR A 149 -12.39 -26.65 -4.10
C TYR A 149 -12.67 -28.14 -3.86
N ARG A 150 -12.49 -28.63 -2.63
CA ARG A 150 -12.83 -30.01 -2.25
C ARG A 150 -14.32 -30.29 -2.46
N GLN A 151 -15.19 -29.36 -2.07
CA GLN A 151 -16.62 -29.51 -2.28
C GLN A 151 -16.99 -29.57 -3.75
N LEU A 152 -16.39 -28.73 -4.60
CA LEU A 152 -16.58 -28.80 -6.04
C LEU A 152 -16.20 -30.17 -6.62
N ARG A 153 -15.12 -30.79 -6.11
CA ARG A 153 -14.74 -32.16 -6.49
C ARG A 153 -15.76 -33.19 -6.02
N MET A 154 -16.34 -33.05 -4.83
CA MET A 154 -17.37 -33.98 -4.34
C MET A 154 -18.65 -33.89 -5.18
N ILE A 155 -19.05 -32.68 -5.59
CA ILE A 155 -20.16 -32.47 -6.54
C ILE A 155 -19.88 -33.21 -7.85
N ARG A 156 -18.66 -33.08 -8.41
CA ARG A 156 -18.27 -33.82 -9.62
C ARG A 156 -18.45 -35.32 -9.46
N GLU A 157 -17.92 -35.91 -8.39
CA GLU A 157 -18.03 -37.36 -8.16
C GLU A 157 -19.51 -37.79 -8.04
N LEU A 158 -20.33 -37.03 -7.32
CA LEU A 158 -21.75 -37.31 -7.16
C LEU A 158 -22.49 -37.27 -8.50
N LEU A 159 -22.33 -36.18 -9.25
CA LEU A 159 -22.99 -35.97 -10.54
C LEU A 159 -22.47 -36.88 -11.64
N ALA A 160 -21.24 -37.42 -11.51
CA ALA A 160 -20.69 -38.42 -12.42
C ALA A 160 -21.22 -39.83 -12.10
N ALA A 161 -21.35 -40.15 -10.81
CA ALA A 161 -21.80 -41.46 -10.35
C ALA A 161 -23.30 -41.68 -10.52
N ARG A 162 -24.13 -40.65 -10.29
CA ARG A 162 -25.58 -40.78 -10.23
C ARG A 162 -26.27 -39.76 -11.15
N SER A 163 -27.33 -40.21 -11.81
CA SER A 163 -28.27 -39.29 -12.47
C SER A 163 -29.18 -38.72 -11.39
N LEU A 164 -29.00 -37.44 -11.07
CA LEU A 164 -29.76 -36.72 -10.06
C LEU A 164 -30.65 -35.66 -10.70
N ARG A 165 -31.70 -35.27 -9.99
CA ARG A 165 -32.52 -34.10 -10.34
C ARG A 165 -31.99 -32.85 -9.62
N PRO A 166 -32.17 -31.65 -10.20
CA PRO A 166 -31.78 -30.40 -9.54
C PRO A 166 -32.39 -30.20 -8.14
N GLU A 167 -33.59 -30.74 -7.90
CA GLU A 167 -34.33 -30.62 -6.64
C GLU A 167 -34.10 -31.82 -5.70
N SER A 168 -33.19 -32.73 -6.04
CA SER A 168 -32.89 -33.89 -5.20
C SER A 168 -32.21 -33.48 -3.89
N ALA A 169 -32.60 -34.12 -2.79
CA ALA A 169 -32.01 -33.86 -1.48
C ALA A 169 -30.52 -34.18 -1.47
N GLU A 170 -30.10 -35.23 -2.18
CA GLU A 170 -28.70 -35.64 -2.29
C GLU A 170 -27.83 -34.59 -2.98
N TYR A 171 -28.35 -33.92 -4.01
CA TYR A 171 -27.65 -32.81 -4.63
C TYR A 171 -27.63 -31.58 -3.72
N GLU A 172 -28.72 -31.30 -3.02
CA GLU A 172 -28.80 -30.17 -2.08
C GLU A 172 -27.77 -30.28 -0.94
N GLU A 173 -27.59 -31.49 -0.40
CA GLU A 173 -26.63 -31.80 0.67
C GLU A 173 -25.18 -31.45 0.30
N VAL A 174 -24.79 -31.61 -0.98
CA VAL A 174 -23.45 -31.25 -1.45
C VAL A 174 -23.37 -29.82 -2.00
N ARG A 175 -24.49 -29.28 -2.50
CA ARG A 175 -24.58 -27.92 -3.05
C ARG A 175 -24.45 -26.86 -1.95
N GLN A 176 -25.12 -27.05 -0.82
CA GLN A 176 -25.14 -26.08 0.28
C GLN A 176 -23.73 -25.80 0.84
N PRO A 177 -22.93 -26.81 1.22
CA PRO A 177 -21.56 -26.59 1.68
C PRO A 177 -20.65 -25.91 0.66
N PHE A 178 -20.87 -26.13 -0.64
CA PHE A 178 -20.09 -25.47 -1.69
C PHE A 178 -20.33 -23.95 -1.69
N PHE A 179 -21.60 -23.51 -1.66
CA PHE A 179 -21.92 -22.08 -1.61
C PHE A 179 -21.50 -21.42 -0.29
N GLN A 180 -21.67 -22.10 0.84
CA GLN A 180 -21.14 -21.62 2.13
C GLN A 180 -19.61 -21.45 2.09
N GLY A 181 -18.90 -22.37 1.42
CA GLY A 181 -17.47 -22.28 1.18
C GLY A 181 -17.08 -21.09 0.30
N MET A 182 -17.85 -20.84 -0.77
CA MET A 182 -17.68 -19.67 -1.63
C MET A 182 -17.87 -18.35 -0.87
N ASP A 183 -18.93 -18.24 -0.06
CA ASP A 183 -19.21 -17.04 0.73
C ASP A 183 -18.12 -16.80 1.79
N THR A 184 -17.69 -17.86 2.46
CA THR A 184 -16.60 -17.80 3.45
C THR A 184 -15.30 -17.35 2.79
N LEU A 185 -14.96 -17.93 1.63
CA LEU A 185 -13.77 -17.56 0.89
C LEU A 185 -13.82 -16.10 0.41
N GLN A 186 -14.95 -15.67 -0.14
CA GLN A 186 -15.15 -14.29 -0.59
C GLN A 186 -15.00 -13.31 0.57
N LYS A 187 -15.56 -13.63 1.74
CA LYS A 187 -15.40 -12.80 2.94
C LYS A 187 -13.93 -12.67 3.34
N VAL A 188 -13.21 -13.78 3.40
CA VAL A 188 -11.78 -13.81 3.74
C VAL A 188 -10.94 -13.02 2.72
N MET A 189 -11.18 -13.20 1.42
CA MET A 189 -10.52 -12.46 0.35
C MET A 189 -10.79 -10.95 0.44
N ARG A 190 -12.03 -10.55 0.72
CA ARG A 190 -12.40 -9.14 0.89
C ARG A 190 -11.69 -8.53 2.10
N ASP A 191 -11.63 -9.25 3.22
CA ASP A 191 -10.97 -8.79 4.44
C ASP A 191 -9.43 -8.71 4.27
N ASP A 192 -8.84 -9.54 3.43
CA ASP A 192 -7.41 -9.46 3.02
C ASP A 192 -7.12 -8.25 2.12
N LEU A 193 -8.06 -7.87 1.24
CA LEU A 193 -7.92 -6.71 0.35
C LEU A 193 -8.14 -5.36 1.04
N GLN A 194 -8.60 -5.35 2.31
CA GLN A 194 -8.78 -4.10 3.04
C GLN A 194 -7.44 -3.44 3.38
N PRO A 195 -7.30 -2.11 3.24
CA PRO A 195 -6.11 -1.39 3.68
C PRO A 195 -5.83 -1.66 5.16
N LYS A 196 -4.55 -1.84 5.55
CA LYS A 196 -4.17 -2.08 6.95
C LYS A 196 -4.69 -0.99 7.93
N THR A 197 -4.99 0.21 7.45
CA THR A 197 -5.54 1.32 8.24
C THR A 197 -7.01 1.12 8.65
N SER A 198 -7.79 0.32 7.91
CA SER A 198 -9.22 0.10 8.20
C SER A 198 -9.49 -1.07 9.15
N ARG A 199 -8.46 -1.69 9.73
CA ARG A 199 -8.58 -2.83 10.66
C ARG A 199 -8.64 -2.41 12.14
N ARG A 200 -9.01 -1.16 12.43
CA ARG A 200 -9.36 -0.70 13.77
C ARG A 200 -10.88 -0.62 13.89
N PHE A 201 -11.35 -1.13 15.03
CA PHE A 201 -12.72 -1.19 15.55
C PHE A 201 -13.50 -2.45 15.20
#